data_AF-A0A9L0SM51-F1
#
_entry.id   AF-A0A9L0SM51-F1
#
_cell.length_a   1.000
_cell.length_b   1.000
_cell.length_c   1.000
_cell.angle_alpha   90.00
_cell.angle_beta   90.00
_cell.angle_gamma   90.00
#
_symmetry.space_group_name_H-M   'P 1'
#
loop_
_entity.id
_entity.type
_entity.pdbx_description
1 polymer ?
#
loop_
_entity_poly.entity_id
_entity_poly.type
_entity_poly.pdbx_seq_one_letter_code
_entity_poly.pdbx_strand_id
1 'polypeptide(L)'
;MAAVDIRDNLLGISWVDSSWIPILNSGSVLDYFSERSNPFYDRTCNNEVVKMQRLTLEHLNQMVGVEYILLHAQEPILFIIRKQQRQSPTQVDQTKKEAEPPPETVKSEEKETTKNVQQTVSTKGPPEKRMRLQ
;
A
#
# COMPACT_ATOMS: atom_id res chain seq x y z
N MET A 1 12.09 -32.82 14.11
CA MET A 1 11.25 -31.69 14.55
C MET A 1 12.19 -30.59 14.99
N ALA A 2 12.27 -29.48 14.25
CA ALA A 2 13.09 -28.35 14.68
C ALA A 2 12.51 -27.80 15.99
N ALA A 3 13.34 -27.70 17.02
CA ALA A 3 12.94 -27.07 18.27
C ALA A 3 12.65 -25.59 17.97
N VAL A 4 11.39 -25.19 18.10
CA VAL A 4 11.04 -23.76 18.16
C VAL A 4 11.68 -23.24 19.44
N ASP A 5 12.69 -22.38 19.30
CA ASP A 5 13.32 -21.74 20.45
C ASP A 5 12.25 -20.93 21.17
N ILE A 6 12.00 -21.22 22.44
CA ILE A 6 10.98 -20.56 23.27
C ILE A 6 11.26 -19.04 23.35
N ARG A 7 12.51 -18.63 23.10
CA ARG A 7 12.94 -17.22 23.00
C ARG A 7 12.35 -16.48 21.80
N ASP A 8 11.85 -17.17 20.78
CA ASP A 8 11.22 -16.58 19.59
C ASP A 8 9.69 -16.44 19.72
N ASN A 9 9.10 -16.90 20.83
CA ASN A 9 7.66 -16.76 21.05
C ASN A 9 7.29 -15.34 21.52
N LEU A 10 7.22 -14.41 20.57
CA LEU A 10 6.83 -13.03 20.79
C LEU A 10 5.44 -12.88 21.45
N LEU A 11 4.57 -13.90 21.35
CA LEU A 11 3.24 -13.88 21.96
C LEU A 11 3.27 -14.08 23.49
N GLY A 12 4.38 -14.57 24.04
CA GLY A 12 4.55 -14.83 25.47
C GLY A 12 5.25 -13.72 26.26
N ILE A 13 5.63 -12.63 25.60
CA ILE A 13 6.38 -11.52 26.22
C ILE A 13 5.59 -10.22 26.15
N SER A 14 5.90 -9.30 27.06
CA SER A 14 5.46 -7.91 27.01
C SER A 14 6.66 -6.99 27.18
N TRP A 15 6.53 -5.75 26.72
CA TRP A 15 7.55 -4.73 26.82
C TRP A 15 6.92 -3.41 27.27
N VAL A 16 7.66 -2.65 28.09
CA VAL A 16 7.24 -1.34 28.58
C VAL A 16 8.44 -0.45 28.85
N ASP A 17 8.31 0.83 28.51
CA ASP A 17 9.16 1.91 29.00
C ASP A 17 8.31 2.90 29.81
N SER A 18 8.48 2.87 31.13
CA SER A 18 7.65 3.67 32.05
C SER A 18 7.86 5.18 31.91
N SER A 19 8.96 5.63 31.29
CA SER A 19 9.21 7.06 31.08
C SER A 19 8.19 7.72 30.14
N TRP A 20 7.59 6.93 29.25
CA TRP A 20 6.58 7.40 28.29
C TRP A 20 5.17 7.47 28.86
N ILE A 21 4.86 6.70 29.92
CA ILE A 21 3.50 6.56 30.47
C ILE A 21 2.84 7.92 30.75
N PRO A 22 3.50 8.92 31.36
CA PRO A 22 2.86 10.21 31.66
C PRO A 22 2.61 11.09 30.44
N ILE A 23 3.28 10.83 29.31
CA ILE A 23 3.30 11.70 28.12
C ILE A 23 2.74 11.00 26.86
N LEU A 24 2.19 9.80 27.02
CA LEU A 24 1.66 9.00 25.92
C LEU A 24 0.35 9.59 25.40
N ASN A 25 0.30 9.85 24.10
CA ASN A 25 -0.88 10.33 23.38
C ASN A 25 -0.84 9.82 21.93
N SER A 26 -1.87 10.10 21.13
CA SER A 26 -1.94 9.62 19.74
C SER A 26 -0.78 10.08 18.86
N GLY A 27 -0.18 11.24 19.16
CA GLY A 27 0.97 11.76 18.42
C GLY A 27 2.30 11.11 18.81
N SER A 28 2.43 10.69 20.07
CA SER A 28 3.69 10.17 20.63
C SER A 28 3.74 8.64 20.72
N VAL A 29 2.61 7.95 20.55
CA VAL A 29 2.52 6.48 20.72
C VAL A 29 3.35 5.68 19.71
N LEU A 30 3.48 6.17 18.47
CA LEU A 30 4.36 5.52 17.47
C LEU A 30 5.84 5.73 17.80
N ASP A 31 6.20 6.84 18.46
CA ASP A 31 7.56 7.05 18.93
C ASP A 31 7.90 6.09 20.07
N TYR A 32 7.01 5.97 21.08
CA TYR A 32 7.09 4.96 22.13
C TYR A 32 7.22 3.54 21.57
N PHE A 33 6.37 3.19 20.59
CA PHE A 33 6.43 1.87 19.97
C PHE A 33 7.75 1.64 19.20
N SER A 34 8.35 2.70 18.66
CA SER A 34 9.63 2.64 17.95
C SER A 34 10.87 2.64 18.86
N GLU A 35 10.72 2.47 20.18
CA GLU A 35 11.85 2.46 21.12
C GLU A 35 12.83 1.31 20.85
N ARG A 36 14.12 1.56 21.05
CA ARG A 36 15.19 0.60 20.68
C ARG A 36 15.10 -0.73 21.41
N SER A 37 14.60 -0.70 22.63
CA SER A 37 14.42 -1.87 23.47
C SER A 37 13.14 -2.64 23.16
N ASN A 38 12.21 -2.11 22.36
CA ASN A 38 10.95 -2.78 22.03
C ASN A 38 11.17 -3.91 21.00
N PRO A 39 10.98 -5.19 21.37
CA PRO A 39 11.23 -6.33 20.48
C PRO A 39 10.18 -6.47 19.37
N PHE A 40 9.04 -5.78 19.46
CA PHE A 40 7.95 -5.86 18.47
C PHE A 40 8.16 -4.93 17.26
N TYR A 41 9.13 -4.01 17.35
CA TYR A 41 9.39 -3.01 16.33
C TYR A 41 10.48 -3.45 15.35
N ASP A 42 10.12 -3.57 14.08
CA ASP A 42 11.03 -3.91 13.00
C ASP A 42 11.80 -2.68 12.52
N ARG A 43 13.13 -2.68 12.68
CA ARG A 43 14.01 -1.56 12.29
C ARG A 43 14.16 -1.40 10.78
N THR A 44 13.72 -2.37 10.00
CA THR A 44 13.74 -2.29 8.54
C THR A 44 12.44 -1.74 7.96
N CYS A 45 11.45 -1.42 8.81
CA CYS A 45 10.16 -0.91 8.38
C CYS A 45 10.25 0.52 7.81
N ASN A 46 9.23 0.88 7.03
CA ASN A 46 9.12 2.20 6.40
C ASN A 46 9.03 3.33 7.43
N ASN A 47 8.45 3.09 8.61
CA ASN A 47 8.39 4.09 9.68
C ASN A 47 9.80 4.52 10.14
N GLU A 48 10.75 3.60 10.22
CA GLU A 48 12.13 3.92 10.63
C GLU A 48 12.80 4.78 9.56
N VAL A 49 12.59 4.48 8.28
CA VAL A 49 13.10 5.28 7.16
C VAL A 49 12.54 6.71 7.19
N VAL A 50 11.21 6.83 7.33
CA VAL A 50 10.53 8.14 7.45
C VAL A 50 11.06 8.93 8.64
N LYS A 51 11.24 8.28 9.81
CA LYS A 51 11.80 8.88 11.02
C LYS A 51 13.23 9.36 10.81
N MET A 52 14.09 8.53 10.23
CA MET A 52 15.50 8.88 9.96
C MET A 52 15.62 10.04 8.98
N GLN A 53 14.76 10.10 7.96
CA GLN A 53 14.74 11.17 6.97
C GLN A 53 13.99 12.43 7.44
N ARG A 54 13.44 12.42 8.67
CA ARG A 54 12.62 13.51 9.24
C ARG A 54 11.42 13.88 8.34
N LEU A 55 10.84 12.86 7.71
CA LEU A 55 9.65 12.99 6.88
C LEU A 55 8.37 12.86 7.71
N THR A 56 7.26 13.33 7.17
CA THR A 56 5.93 13.13 7.75
C THR A 56 5.44 11.70 7.51
N LEU A 57 4.59 11.18 8.40
CA LEU A 57 4.02 9.83 8.27
C LEU A 57 3.20 9.63 6.98
N GLU A 58 2.74 10.71 6.34
CA GLU A 58 2.06 10.66 5.05
C GLU A 58 2.92 10.02 3.94
N HIS A 59 4.25 10.10 4.05
CA HIS A 59 5.18 9.49 3.10
C HIS A 59 5.10 7.96 3.08
N LEU A 60 4.57 7.33 4.12
CA LEU A 60 4.32 5.88 4.14
C LEU A 60 3.44 5.43 2.96
N ASN A 61 2.51 6.28 2.52
CA ASN A 61 1.62 5.99 1.38
C ASN A 61 2.36 5.85 0.04
N GLN A 62 3.60 6.32 -0.05
CA GLN A 62 4.42 6.27 -1.26
C GLN A 62 5.47 5.15 -1.21
N MET A 63 5.56 4.43 -0.08
CA MET A 63 6.54 3.37 0.13
C MET A 63 5.89 2.00 -0.09
N VAL A 64 6.70 0.97 -0.28
CA VAL A 64 6.26 -0.43 -0.36
C VAL A 64 7.05 -1.19 0.70
N GLY A 65 6.37 -2.03 1.47
CA GLY A 65 6.99 -2.78 2.56
C GLY A 65 6.23 -2.67 3.88
N VAL A 66 6.92 -3.07 4.94
CA VAL A 66 6.35 -3.16 6.29
C VAL A 66 6.16 -1.76 6.85
N GLU A 67 4.97 -1.48 7.36
CA GLU A 67 4.67 -0.26 8.09
C GLU A 67 3.80 -0.54 9.32
N TYR A 68 3.86 0.38 10.26
CA TYR A 68 3.07 0.38 11.49
C TYR A 68 2.17 1.61 11.48
N ILE A 69 0.86 1.39 11.68
CA ILE A 69 -0.13 2.45 11.78
C ILE A 69 -0.83 2.40 13.12
N LEU A 70 -1.23 3.57 13.62
CA LEU A 70 -2.15 3.67 14.74
C LEU A 70 -3.56 3.39 14.23
N LEU A 71 -4.09 2.20 14.53
CA LEU A 71 -5.41 1.76 14.08
C LEU A 71 -6.52 2.33 14.96
N HIS A 72 -6.29 2.41 16.27
CA HIS A 72 -7.26 2.91 17.22
C HIS A 72 -6.56 3.63 18.37
N ALA A 73 -7.16 4.73 18.83
CA ALA A 73 -6.72 5.50 19.97
C ALA A 73 -7.91 5.84 20.87
N GLN A 74 -7.81 5.44 22.13
CA GLN A 74 -8.69 5.81 23.22
C GLN A 74 -7.82 6.39 24.33
N GLU A 75 -7.53 7.68 24.27
CA GLU A 75 -6.64 8.33 25.24
C GLU A 75 -7.29 8.43 26.62
N PRO A 76 -6.55 8.17 27.72
CA PRO A 76 -5.18 7.64 27.83
C PRO A 76 -5.13 6.11 28.02
N ILE A 77 -6.22 5.39 27.71
CA ILE A 77 -6.48 4.01 28.14
C ILE A 77 -5.84 2.98 27.21
N LEU A 78 -6.02 3.14 25.89
CA LEU A 78 -5.67 2.10 24.93
C LEU A 78 -5.27 2.68 23.57
N PHE A 79 -4.19 2.12 23.02
CA PHE A 79 -3.78 2.34 21.64
C PHE A 79 -3.57 0.99 20.96
N ILE A 80 -4.02 0.86 19.72
CA ILE A 80 -3.85 -0.35 18.91
C ILE A 80 -2.97 -0.01 17.72
N ILE A 81 -1.78 -0.58 17.69
CA ILE A 81 -0.85 -0.43 16.56
C ILE A 81 -0.93 -1.68 15.70
N ARG A 82 -1.10 -1.49 14.39
CA ARG A 82 -1.16 -2.57 13.41
C ARG A 82 0.10 -2.58 12.56
N LYS A 83 0.78 -3.74 12.52
CA LYS A 83 1.76 -4.06 11.47
C LYS A 83 1.01 -4.42 10.19
N GLN A 84 1.34 -3.79 9.08
CA GLN A 84 0.77 -4.10 7.76
C GLN A 84 1.84 -4.11 6.68
N GLN A 85 1.58 -4.84 5.59
CA GLN A 85 2.46 -4.90 4.44
C GLN A 85 1.84 -4.11 3.29
N ARG A 86 2.45 -2.99 2.91
CA ARG A 86 2.01 -2.19 1.76
C ARG A 86 2.59 -2.79 0.48
N GLN A 87 1.72 -3.14 -0.46
CA GLN A 87 2.08 -3.68 -1.78
C GLN A 87 2.17 -2.58 -2.84
N SER A 88 1.38 -1.53 -2.69
CA SER A 88 1.37 -0.37 -3.58
C SER A 88 0.78 0.85 -2.86
N PRO A 89 0.78 2.05 -3.46
CA PRO A 89 0.14 3.23 -2.86
C PRO A 89 -1.34 3.01 -2.51
N THR A 90 -2.04 2.17 -3.26
CA THR A 90 -3.46 1.85 -3.07
C THR A 90 -3.73 0.48 -2.45
N GLN A 91 -2.76 -0.44 -2.44
CA GLN A 91 -2.94 -1.80 -1.93
C GLN A 91 -2.11 -2.06 -0.69
N VAL A 92 -2.77 -2.46 0.39
CA VAL A 92 -2.16 -2.89 1.64
C VAL A 92 -2.72 -4.26 1.99
N ASP A 93 -1.84 -5.25 2.11
CA ASP A 93 -2.24 -6.59 2.53
C ASP A 93 -2.53 -6.59 4.03
N GLN A 94 -3.80 -6.80 4.35
CA GLN A 94 -4.27 -7.08 5.71
C GLN A 94 -4.36 -8.60 5.83
N THR A 95 -3.43 -9.23 6.52
CA THR A 95 -3.44 -10.71 6.58
C THR A 95 -4.69 -11.19 7.32
N LYS A 96 -5.62 -11.76 6.53
CA LYS A 96 -6.88 -12.50 6.81
C LYS A 96 -8.15 -11.71 7.20
N LYS A 97 -8.94 -11.34 6.18
CA LYS A 97 -10.37 -11.72 6.06
C LYS A 97 -10.79 -11.80 4.59
N GLU A 98 -11.18 -13.02 4.18
CA GLU A 98 -12.02 -13.46 3.04
C GLU A 98 -11.83 -12.86 1.64
N ALA A 99 -11.59 -13.74 0.66
CA ALA A 99 -11.45 -13.39 -0.76
C ALA A 99 -12.77 -12.87 -1.34
N GLU A 100 -12.79 -11.61 -1.78
CA GLU A 100 -13.79 -11.17 -2.77
C GLU A 100 -13.44 -11.78 -4.13
N PRO A 101 -14.43 -12.31 -4.88
CA PRO A 101 -14.19 -12.78 -6.24
C PRO A 101 -13.84 -11.59 -7.15
N PRO A 102 -12.94 -11.78 -8.12
CA PRO A 102 -12.62 -10.73 -9.09
C PRO A 102 -13.87 -10.35 -9.90
N PRO A 103 -14.03 -9.07 -10.30
CA PRO A 103 -15.13 -8.68 -11.17
C PRO A 103 -15.02 -9.42 -12.51
N GLU A 104 -16.06 -10.15 -12.88
CA GLU A 104 -16.18 -10.78 -14.20
C GLU A 104 -16.00 -9.72 -15.28
N THR A 105 -14.94 -9.87 -16.09
CA THR A 105 -14.79 -9.17 -17.36
C THR A 105 -15.90 -9.62 -18.31
N VAL A 106 -16.94 -8.80 -18.46
CA VAL A 106 -17.89 -8.93 -19.57
C VAL A 106 -17.17 -8.53 -20.86
N LYS A 107 -16.73 -9.55 -21.59
CA LYS A 107 -16.23 -9.46 -22.96
C LYS A 107 -17.44 -9.32 -23.89
N SER A 108 -17.76 -8.11 -24.32
CA SER A 108 -18.69 -7.89 -25.42
C SER A 108 -18.00 -8.29 -26.73
N GLU A 109 -18.33 -9.47 -27.22
CA GLU A 109 -17.98 -9.93 -28.57
C GLU A 109 -18.55 -8.99 -29.63
N GLU A 110 -17.66 -8.54 -30.50
CA GLU A 110 -17.96 -7.93 -31.79
C GLU A 110 -18.61 -8.97 -32.69
N LYS A 111 -19.86 -8.72 -33.12
CA LYS A 111 -20.51 -9.49 -34.17
C LYS A 111 -20.62 -8.64 -35.43
N GLU A 112 -19.63 -8.79 -36.29
CA GLU A 112 -19.69 -8.41 -37.70
C GLU A 112 -20.57 -9.41 -38.45
N THR A 113 -21.67 -8.99 -39.08
CA THR A 113 -22.12 -9.58 -40.37
C THR A 113 -23.09 -8.68 -41.15
N THR A 114 -22.66 -8.38 -42.38
CA THR A 114 -23.42 -8.26 -43.65
C THR A 114 -24.33 -7.06 -43.97
N LYS A 115 -23.82 -6.28 -44.94
CA LYS A 115 -24.44 -5.81 -46.20
C LYS A 115 -25.64 -4.86 -46.10
N ASN A 116 -25.42 -3.61 -46.56
CA ASN A 116 -26.33 -3.04 -47.55
C ASN A 116 -25.62 -2.05 -48.51
N VAL A 117 -25.94 -2.19 -49.78
CA VAL A 117 -25.47 -1.41 -50.93
C VAL A 117 -26.42 -0.22 -51.13
N GLN A 118 -25.92 1.02 -51.18
CA GLN A 118 -26.45 2.08 -52.05
C GLN A 118 -25.47 3.28 -52.12
N GLN A 119 -24.75 3.37 -53.24
CA GLN A 119 -24.57 4.53 -54.13
C GLN A 119 -24.68 5.98 -53.54
N THR A 120 -23.65 6.84 -53.76
CA THR A 120 -23.72 8.09 -54.56
C THR A 120 -22.42 8.93 -54.53
N VAL A 121 -21.91 9.20 -55.75
CA VAL A 121 -21.25 10.39 -56.36
C VAL A 121 -20.12 11.22 -55.68
N SER A 122 -19.00 11.35 -56.44
CA SER A 122 -18.11 12.50 -56.72
C SER A 122 -17.54 13.35 -55.56
N THR A 123 -16.22 13.59 -55.49
CA THR A 123 -15.53 14.60 -56.32
C THR A 123 -13.99 14.48 -56.24
N LYS A 124 -13.32 14.88 -57.35
CA LYS A 124 -11.87 14.91 -57.57
C LYS A 124 -11.12 15.85 -56.60
N GLY A 125 -10.00 15.39 -56.04
CA GLY A 125 -8.92 16.22 -55.47
C GLY A 125 -7.63 16.09 -56.30
N PRO A 126 -6.80 17.13 -56.44
CA PRO A 126 -5.66 17.17 -57.37
C PRO A 126 -4.40 16.44 -56.82
N PRO A 127 -3.44 16.05 -57.68
CA PRO A 127 -2.29 15.26 -57.25
C PRO A 127 -1.17 16.14 -56.66
N GLU A 128 -0.58 15.68 -55.56
CA GLU A 128 0.61 16.28 -54.94
C GLU A 128 1.84 16.19 -55.85
N LYS A 129 2.58 17.30 -55.96
CA LYS A 129 3.83 17.40 -56.73
C LYS A 129 4.99 16.81 -55.94
N ARG A 130 5.75 15.94 -56.61
CA ARG A 130 7.03 15.33 -56.24
C ARG A 130 8.04 16.32 -55.61
N MET A 131 8.69 15.87 -54.54
CA MET A 131 10.01 16.31 -54.08
C MET A 131 11.08 16.14 -55.19
N ARG A 132 11.96 17.13 -55.35
CA ARG A 132 13.32 16.94 -55.87
C ARG A 132 14.30 17.82 -55.10
N LEU A 133 15.25 17.16 -54.46
CA LEU A 133 16.38 17.71 -53.72
C LEU A 133 17.40 18.31 -54.72
N GLN A 134 18.01 19.45 -54.36
CA GLN A 134 19.22 19.97 -55.02
C GLN A 134 20.46 19.27 -54.45
#